data_AF-A0A959L1Y5-F1
#
_entry.id   AF-A0A959L1Y5-F1
#
_cell.length_a   1.000
_cell.length_b   1.000
_cell.length_c   1.000
_cell.angle_alpha   90.00
_cell.angle_beta   90.00
_cell.angle_gamma   90.00
#
_symmetry.space_group_name_H-M   'P 1'
#
loop_
_entity.id
_entity.type
_entity.pdbx_description
1 polymer ?
#
loop_
_entity_poly.entity_id
_entity_poly.type
_entity_poly.pdbx_seq_one_letter_code
_entity_poly.pdbx_strand_id
1 'polypeptide(L)'
;LFPVLDFKAAKRRASNHDVDLASIIKQNFYYYLDTSGIYELVIQRLSNENIWQKKLDGRAGLNCVRFDHVIGTGQSLEPYFIETQRFISPGSYQLVLRNDTLEQKQFFSVK
;
A
#
# COMPACT_ATOMS: atom_id res chain seq x y z
N LEU A 1 -19.45 -11.96 2.23
CA LEU A 1 -18.84 -11.26 1.08
C LEU A 1 -18.12 -10.03 1.64
N PHE A 2 -16.79 -9.99 1.66
CA PHE A 2 -16.09 -8.77 2.10
C PHE A 2 -16.27 -7.68 1.03
N PRO A 3 -16.65 -6.45 1.38
CA PRO A 3 -16.84 -5.39 0.39
C PRO A 3 -15.52 -5.08 -0.32
N VAL A 4 -15.60 -4.82 -1.63
CA VAL A 4 -14.46 -4.29 -2.39
C VAL A 4 -14.13 -2.92 -1.82
N LEU A 5 -12.88 -2.74 -1.38
CA LEU A 5 -12.41 -1.48 -0.84
C LEU A 5 -12.11 -0.51 -1.98
N ASP A 6 -12.74 0.66 -1.94
CA ASP A 6 -12.50 1.78 -2.85
C ASP A 6 -11.66 2.86 -2.17
N PHE A 7 -10.58 3.25 -2.84
CA PHE A 7 -9.53 4.13 -2.33
C PHE A 7 -9.42 5.38 -3.18
N LYS A 8 -9.01 6.50 -2.58
CA LYS A 8 -8.72 7.74 -3.32
C LYS A 8 -7.23 7.89 -3.57
N ALA A 9 -6.86 8.21 -4.80
CA ALA A 9 -5.50 8.56 -5.17
C ALA A 9 -5.10 9.93 -4.63
N ALA A 10 -3.78 10.14 -4.48
CA ALA A 10 -3.25 11.44 -4.12
C ALA A 10 -3.44 12.44 -5.28
N LYS A 11 -4.04 13.61 -5.01
CA LYS A 11 -4.19 14.66 -6.01
C LYS A 11 -2.84 15.34 -6.29
N ARG A 12 -2.55 15.59 -7.57
CA ARG A 12 -1.39 16.40 -7.99
C ARG A 12 -1.79 17.88 -8.00
N ARG A 13 -0.93 18.77 -7.49
CA ARG A 13 -1.10 20.23 -7.66
C ARG A 13 -0.61 20.66 -9.04
N ALA A 14 -1.24 21.69 -9.59
CA ALA A 14 -0.99 22.16 -10.95
C ALA A 14 0.37 22.86 -11.15
N SER A 15 1.10 23.17 -10.07
CA SER A 15 2.40 23.84 -10.12
C SER A 15 3.46 22.99 -9.41
N ASN A 16 4.55 22.71 -10.12
CA ASN A 16 5.79 22.05 -9.66
C ASN A 16 5.67 20.66 -9.00
N HIS A 17 5.27 19.60 -9.71
CA HIS A 17 5.43 18.19 -9.27
C HIS A 17 5.02 17.86 -7.80
N ASP A 18 4.27 18.75 -7.15
CA ASP A 18 4.09 18.74 -5.71
C ASP A 18 2.76 18.04 -5.45
N VAL A 19 2.83 16.93 -4.73
CA VAL A 19 1.64 16.14 -4.41
C VAL A 19 0.95 16.82 -3.23
N ASP A 20 -0.38 16.96 -3.30
CA ASP A 20 -1.13 17.44 -2.14
C ASP A 20 -1.15 16.34 -1.07
N LEU A 21 -0.19 16.40 -0.15
CA LEU A 21 -0.06 15.44 0.94
C LEU A 21 -1.31 15.40 1.83
N ALA A 22 -2.06 16.50 1.92
CA ALA A 22 -3.31 16.57 2.68
C ALA A 22 -4.44 15.76 2.02
N SER A 23 -4.34 15.47 0.72
CA SER A 23 -5.29 14.63 0.00
C SER A 23 -5.05 13.12 0.21
N ILE A 24 -3.97 12.72 0.87
CA ILE A 24 -3.64 11.30 1.07
C ILE A 24 -4.44 10.75 2.25
N ILE A 25 -5.50 10.01 1.93
CA ILE A 25 -6.27 9.29 2.94
C ILE A 25 -5.54 7.99 3.24
N LYS A 26 -4.82 7.95 4.36
CA LYS A 26 -4.15 6.74 4.86
C LYS A 26 -5.17 5.65 5.13
N GLN A 27 -4.83 4.41 4.79
CA GLN A 27 -5.78 3.29 4.83
C GLN A 27 -5.36 2.21 5.78
N ASN A 28 -6.36 1.62 6.43
CA ASN A 28 -6.16 0.53 7.37
C ASN A 28 -6.59 -0.77 6.71
N PHE A 29 -5.67 -1.72 6.67
CA PHE A 29 -5.94 -3.10 6.30
C PHE A 29 -6.03 -3.94 7.56
N TYR A 30 -7.15 -4.61 7.75
CA TYR A 30 -7.38 -5.50 8.87
C TYR A 30 -7.23 -6.94 8.42
N TYR A 31 -6.49 -7.74 9.18
CA TYR A 31 -6.29 -9.15 8.91
C TYR A 31 -6.29 -9.95 10.21
N TYR A 32 -6.80 -11.17 10.13
CA TYR A 32 -6.83 -12.10 11.25
C TYR A 32 -5.75 -13.15 11.04
N LEU A 33 -4.93 -13.36 12.06
CA LEU A 33 -3.84 -14.34 12.06
C LEU A 33 -4.09 -15.40 13.12
N ASP A 34 -3.97 -16.67 12.75
CA ASP A 34 -4.11 -17.76 13.73
C ASP A 34 -2.87 -17.89 14.62
N THR A 35 -1.69 -17.53 14.10
CA THR A 35 -0.41 -17.62 14.79
C THR A 35 0.35 -16.30 14.74
N SER A 36 1.24 -16.10 15.71
CA SER A 36 2.20 -14.97 15.67
C SER A 36 3.41 -15.36 14.83
N GLY A 37 3.97 -14.43 14.06
CA GLY A 37 5.12 -14.71 13.21
C GLY A 37 5.47 -13.55 12.28
N ILE A 38 6.47 -13.76 11.43
CA ILE A 38 6.87 -12.80 10.41
C ILE A 38 5.99 -13.04 9.18
N TYR A 39 5.30 -12.00 8.74
CA TYR A 39 4.49 -12.01 7.52
C TYR A 39 5.06 -11.00 6.52
N GLU A 40 4.84 -11.29 5.25
CA GLU A 40 5.11 -10.37 4.16
C GLU A 40 3.78 -9.84 3.63
N LEU A 41 3.64 -8.51 3.65
CA LEU A 41 2.54 -7.80 3.02
C LEU A 41 3.01 -7.28 1.67
N VAL A 42 2.35 -7.71 0.60
CA VAL A 42 2.69 -7.37 -0.78
C VAL A 42 1.47 -6.70 -1.42
N ILE A 43 1.71 -5.61 -2.14
CA ILE A 43 0.71 -5.03 -3.04
C ILE A 43 1.09 -5.41 -4.47
N GLN A 44 0.13 -6.00 -5.17
CA GLN A 44 0.27 -6.46 -6.54
C GLN A 44 -0.73 -5.78 -7.47
N ARG A 45 -0.35 -5.57 -8.72
CA ARG A 45 -1.33 -5.34 -9.80
C ARG A 45 -2.10 -6.63 -10.08
N LEU A 46 -3.24 -6.53 -10.76
CA LEU A 46 -3.98 -7.70 -11.25
C LEU A 46 -3.17 -8.60 -12.22
N SER A 47 -2.09 -8.08 -12.80
CA SER A 47 -1.11 -8.84 -13.60
C SER A 47 -0.12 -9.66 -12.76
N ASN A 48 -0.27 -9.71 -11.43
CA ASN A 48 0.66 -10.31 -10.47
C ASN A 48 2.03 -9.60 -10.38
N GLU A 49 2.15 -8.37 -10.88
CA GLU A 49 3.34 -7.55 -10.72
C GLU A 49 3.40 -6.97 -9.29
N ASN A 50 4.48 -7.25 -8.56
CA ASN A 50 4.72 -6.68 -7.23
C ASN A 50 5.12 -5.21 -7.35
N ILE A 51 4.35 -4.31 -6.72
CA ILE A 51 4.65 -2.87 -6.72
C ILE A 51 5.13 -2.34 -5.38
N TRP A 52 4.88 -3.09 -4.30
CA TRP A 52 5.32 -2.75 -2.96
C TRP A 52 5.32 -3.99 -2.09
N GLN A 53 6.25 -4.07 -1.15
CA GLN A 53 6.31 -5.14 -0.16
C GLN A 53 6.85 -4.61 1.18
N LYS A 54 6.38 -5.22 2.26
CA LYS A 54 6.87 -4.94 3.62
C LYS A 54 6.78 -6.18 4.48
N LYS A 55 7.87 -6.48 5.19
CA LYS A 55 7.87 -7.48 6.27
C LYS A 55 7.30 -6.85 7.55
N LEU A 56 6.50 -7.61 8.26
CA LEU A 56 5.87 -7.19 9.51
C LEU A 56 5.79 -8.35 10.50
N ASP A 57 5.90 -8.01 11.78
CA ASP A 57 5.68 -8.94 12.87
C ASP A 57 4.18 -8.98 13.18
N GLY A 58 3.52 -10.05 12.76
CA GLY A 58 2.12 -10.31 13.03
C GLY A 58 1.92 -11.00 14.38
N ARG A 59 0.86 -10.63 15.10
CA ARG A 59 0.44 -11.31 16.34
C ARG A 59 -0.78 -12.18 16.06
N ALA A 60 -0.97 -13.26 16.81
CA ALA A 60 -2.21 -14.02 16.75
C ALA A 60 -3.41 -13.11 17.11
N GLY A 61 -4.51 -13.24 16.36
CA GLY A 61 -5.71 -12.42 16.47
C GLY A 61 -5.83 -11.35 15.38
N LEU A 62 -6.59 -10.29 15.69
CA LEU A 62 -6.85 -9.20 14.76
C LEU A 62 -5.68 -8.21 14.74
N ASN A 63 -5.14 -7.96 13.54
CA ASN A 63 -4.08 -7.00 13.30
C ASN A 63 -4.55 -5.92 12.34
N CYS A 64 -3.91 -4.76 12.42
CA CYS A 64 -4.16 -3.63 11.55
C CYS A 64 -2.83 -3.11 11.00
N VAL A 65 -2.75 -2.95 9.68
CA VAL A 65 -1.63 -2.29 9.01
C VAL A 65 -2.12 -1.04 8.33
N ARG A 66 -1.45 0.06 8.64
CA ARG A 66 -1.65 1.33 7.98
C ARG A 66 -0.79 1.40 6.72
N PHE A 67 -1.43 1.70 5.59
CA PHE A 67 -0.78 1.96 4.32
C PHE A 67 -0.98 3.43 3.93
N ASP A 68 0.14 4.08 3.63
CA ASP A 68 0.19 5.52 3.36
C ASP A 68 0.25 5.83 1.85
N HIS A 69 -0.08 4.86 0.99
CA HIS A 69 -0.07 5.00 -0.48
C HIS A 69 1.32 5.21 -1.11
N VAL A 70 2.37 5.26 -0.31
CA VAL A 70 3.76 5.39 -0.77
C VAL A 70 4.29 4.03 -1.20
N ILE A 71 4.61 3.89 -2.48
CA ILE A 71 5.18 2.68 -3.09
C ILE A 71 6.70 2.75 -3.24
N GLY A 72 7.31 3.91 -3.00
CA GLY A 72 8.76 4.05 -2.94
C GLY A 72 9.20 5.51 -2.83
N THR A 73 10.49 5.73 -2.74
CA THR A 73 11.13 7.04 -2.84
C THR A 73 11.94 7.12 -4.14
N GLY A 74 12.00 8.30 -4.76
CA GLY A 74 12.82 8.61 -5.92
C GLY A 74 13.79 9.74 -5.59
N GLN A 75 14.99 9.68 -6.15
CA GLN A 75 15.92 10.82 -6.13
C GLN A 75 15.48 11.82 -7.21
N SER A 76 15.30 13.08 -6.83
CA SER A 76 15.10 14.15 -7.81
C SER A 76 16.47 14.62 -8.32
N LEU A 77 16.56 14.97 -9.60
CA LEU A 77 17.73 15.64 -10.17
C LEU A 77 17.77 17.14 -9.80
N GLU A 78 16.71 17.66 -9.18
CA GLU A 78 16.62 19.05 -8.78
C GLU A 78 17.27 19.29 -7.40
N PRO A 79 18.12 20.33 -7.26
CA PRO A 79 19.02 20.52 -6.12
C PRO A 79 18.35 20.75 -4.76
N TYR A 80 17.03 20.96 -4.73
CA TYR A 80 16.26 21.23 -3.51
C TYR A 80 15.24 20.12 -3.17
N PHE A 81 15.13 19.07 -3.98
CA PHE A 81 14.16 17.98 -3.77
C PHE A 81 14.89 16.67 -3.44
N ILE A 82 15.26 16.50 -2.17
CA ILE A 82 16.15 15.41 -1.72
C ILE A 82 15.45 14.03 -1.83
N GLU A 83 14.14 13.94 -1.61
CA GLU A 83 13.37 12.70 -1.77
C GLU A 83 11.96 12.98 -2.28
N THR A 84 11.61 12.45 -3.45
CA THR A 84 10.23 12.48 -3.96
C THR A 84 9.53 11.17 -3.62
N GLN A 85 8.45 11.24 -2.85
CA GLN A 85 7.62 10.06 -2.59
C GLN A 85 6.86 9.68 -3.86
N ARG A 86 6.98 8.42 -4.26
CA ARG A 86 6.20 7.82 -5.34
C ARG A 86 4.95 7.19 -4.75
N PHE A 87 3.80 7.68 -5.19
CA PHE A 87 2.50 7.20 -4.75
C PHE A 87 1.93 6.16 -5.72
N ILE A 88 1.11 5.25 -5.20
CA ILE A 88 0.34 4.31 -6.00
C ILE A 88 -0.56 5.06 -6.99
N SER A 89 -0.53 4.66 -8.26
CA SER A 89 -1.40 5.25 -9.29
C SER A 89 -2.83 4.72 -9.18
N PRO A 90 -3.85 5.43 -9.68
CA PRO A 90 -5.19 4.89 -9.83
C PRO A 90 -5.18 3.56 -10.59
N GLY A 91 -6.01 2.60 -10.17
CA GLY A 91 -6.06 1.26 -10.74
C GLY A 91 -6.58 0.21 -9.76
N SER A 92 -6.70 -1.03 -10.25
CA SER A 92 -7.10 -2.18 -9.44
C SER A 92 -5.88 -2.95 -8.97
N TYR A 93 -5.88 -3.30 -7.69
CA TYR A 93 -4.76 -3.96 -7.03
C TYR A 93 -5.25 -5.09 -6.11
N GLN A 94 -4.31 -5.93 -5.72
CA GLN A 94 -4.51 -6.99 -4.75
C GLN A 94 -3.48 -6.85 -3.65
N LEU A 95 -3.96 -6.81 -2.42
CA LEU A 95 -3.15 -6.96 -1.22
C LEU A 95 -2.98 -8.45 -0.93
N VAL A 96 -1.76 -8.88 -0.74
CA VAL A 96 -1.41 -10.26 -0.39
C VAL A 96 -0.66 -10.24 0.93
N LEU A 97 -1.23 -10.88 1.95
CA LEU A 97 -0.53 -11.17 3.19
C LEU A 97 -0.11 -12.63 3.14
N ARG A 98 1.19 -12.91 3.26
CA ARG A 98 1.70 -14.28 3.17
C ARG A 98 2.80 -14.57 4.18
N ASN A 99 2.88 -15.83 4.58
CA ASN A 99 4.04 -16.45 5.22
C ASN A 99 4.23 -17.85 4.62
N ASP A 100 5.10 -18.69 5.21
CA ASP A 100 5.38 -20.03 4.66
C ASP A 100 4.16 -20.97 4.67
N THR A 101 3.10 -20.68 5.43
CA THR A 101 1.95 -21.58 5.65
C THR A 101 0.59 -21.00 5.27
N LEU A 102 0.49 -19.69 5.07
CA LEU A 102 -0.75 -18.95 4.89
C LEU A 102 -0.59 -17.91 3.78
N GLU A 103 -1.59 -17.82 2.91
CA GLU A 103 -1.73 -16.75 1.92
C GLU A 103 -3.16 -16.21 1.96
N GLN A 104 -3.30 -14.93 2.28
CA GLN A 104 -4.58 -14.21 2.29
C GLN A 104 -4.56 -13.10 1.25
N LYS A 105 -5.66 -12.95 0.51
CA LYS A 105 -5.81 -11.99 -0.59
C LYS A 105 -6.98 -11.06 -0.36
N GLN A 106 -6.77 -9.78 -0.61
CA GLN A 106 -7.82 -8.77 -0.57
C GLN A 106 -7.72 -7.86 -1.79
N PHE A 107 -8.81 -7.74 -2.55
CA PHE A 107 -8.88 -6.84 -3.69
C PHE A 107 -9.27 -5.43 -3.26
N PHE A 108 -8.65 -4.45 -3.92
CA PHE A 108 -8.99 -3.05 -3.73
C PHE A 108 -8.78 -2.24 -5.00
N SER A 109 -9.50 -1.13 -5.12
CA SER A 109 -9.38 -0.22 -6.24
C SER A 109 -8.95 1.17 -5.75
N VAL A 110 -8.04 1.82 -6.47
CA VAL A 110 -7.61 3.20 -6.24
C VAL A 110 -8.20 4.06 -7.37
N LYS A 111 -9.00 5.06 -7.00
CA LYS A 111 -9.71 5.99 -7.89
C LYS A 111 -9.14 7.40 -7.79
#